data_AF-E4XXV6-F1
#
_entry.id   AF-E4XXV6-F1
#
_cell.length_a   1.000
_cell.length_b   1.000
_cell.length_c   1.000
_cell.angle_alpha   90.00
_cell.angle_beta   90.00
_cell.angle_gamma   90.00
#
_symmetry.space_group_name_H-M   'P 1'
#
loop_
_entity.id
_entity.type
_entity.pdbx_description
1 polymer ?
#
loop_
_entity_poly.entity_id
_entity_poly.type
_entity_poly.pdbx_seq_one_letter_code
_entity_poly.pdbx_strand_id
1 'polypeptide(L)'
;MDIRRLALSRKSLLLSKNWLTRKQILNQRRKRGSIFSVDMARNRTSTQISSVATYVPFKDRRPADVRAEEASNIRQRFPSKVPVIVERYKKEKELPRLDRVKFLVPQELSVSQFVVVVRSRMMIRPSQSLHFIVGGKQVPSMQMSVAELYHRFQDEDNFLYMTYASTEMFG
;
A
#
# COMPACT_ATOMS: atom_id res chain seq x y z
N MET A 1 33.17 -33.50 -43.15
CA MET A 1 33.13 -32.34 -42.25
C MET A 1 31.69 -31.84 -42.18
N ASP A 2 31.02 -32.07 -41.05
CA ASP A 2 29.56 -32.03 -40.96
C ASP A 2 29.04 -30.65 -40.51
N ILE A 3 28.53 -29.87 -41.47
CA ILE A 3 28.04 -28.49 -41.28
C ILE A 3 26.76 -28.47 -40.40
N ARG A 4 26.14 -29.63 -40.15
CA ARG A 4 24.95 -29.74 -39.28
C ARG A 4 25.26 -29.64 -37.79
N ARG A 5 26.52 -29.82 -37.35
CA ARG A 5 26.92 -29.64 -35.94
C ARG A 5 27.13 -28.18 -35.51
N LEU A 6 27.31 -27.25 -36.44
CA LEU A 6 27.53 -25.82 -36.15
C LEU A 6 26.23 -25.02 -35.93
N ALA A 7 25.11 -25.46 -36.49
CA ALA A 7 23.80 -24.80 -36.33
C ALA A 7 23.14 -25.07 -34.97
N LEU A 8 23.43 -26.22 -34.35
CA LEU A 8 22.92 -26.58 -33.02
C LEU A 8 23.67 -25.84 -31.89
N SER A 9 24.93 -25.47 -32.12
CA SER A 9 25.72 -24.71 -31.14
C SER A 9 25.25 -23.25 -31.03
N ARG A 10 24.88 -22.60 -32.14
CA ARG A 10 24.46 -21.19 -32.14
C ARG A 10 23.05 -20.96 -31.55
N LYS A 11 22.10 -21.88 -31.75
CA LYS A 11 20.76 -21.78 -31.13
C LYS A 11 20.81 -21.94 -29.61
N SER A 12 21.66 -22.84 -29.10
CA SER A 12 21.89 -23.03 -27.67
C SER A 12 22.49 -21.78 -27.01
N LEU A 13 23.47 -21.15 -27.66
CA LEU A 13 24.09 -19.91 -27.19
C LEU A 13 23.13 -18.70 -27.19
N LEU A 14 22.21 -18.60 -28.15
CA LEU A 14 21.20 -17.53 -28.19
C LEU A 14 20.10 -17.72 -27.12
N LEU A 15 19.68 -18.95 -26.86
CA LEU A 15 18.73 -19.27 -25.79
C LEU A 15 19.34 -19.03 -24.40
N SER A 16 20.63 -19.35 -24.23
CA SER A 16 21.41 -19.08 -23.02
C SER A 16 21.58 -17.57 -22.77
N LYS A 17 21.91 -16.79 -23.80
CA LYS A 17 22.00 -15.33 -23.71
C LYS A 17 20.65 -14.69 -23.35
N ASN A 18 19.54 -15.15 -23.95
CA ASN A 18 18.19 -14.67 -23.60
C ASN A 18 17.76 -15.06 -22.18
N TRP A 19 18.18 -16.23 -21.67
CA TRP A 19 17.91 -16.65 -20.29
C TRP A 19 18.72 -15.86 -19.26
N LEU A 20 19.98 -15.55 -19.56
CA LEU A 20 20.83 -14.69 -18.71
C LEU A 20 20.30 -13.26 -18.65
N THR A 21 19.89 -12.69 -19.79
CA THR A 21 19.26 -11.35 -19.84
C THR A 21 17.90 -11.34 -19.16
N ARG A 22 17.07 -12.39 -19.34
CA ARG A 22 15.81 -12.55 -18.58
C ARG A 22 16.06 -12.72 -17.09
N LYS A 23 17.12 -13.44 -16.67
CA LYS A 23 17.53 -13.55 -15.26
C LYS A 23 17.99 -12.21 -14.72
N GLN A 24 18.76 -11.41 -15.46
CA GLN A 24 19.17 -10.07 -15.03
C GLN A 24 17.98 -9.11 -14.91
N ILE A 25 17.04 -9.14 -15.86
CA ILE A 25 15.78 -8.37 -15.79
C ILE A 25 14.91 -8.83 -14.62
N LEU A 26 14.78 -10.15 -14.40
CA LEU A 26 14.01 -10.71 -13.28
C LEU A 26 14.68 -10.41 -11.93
N ASN A 27 16.02 -10.37 -11.87
CA ASN A 27 16.77 -10.01 -10.67
C ASN A 27 16.72 -8.49 -10.40
N GLN A 28 16.67 -7.65 -11.44
CA GLN A 28 16.33 -6.23 -11.31
C GLN A 28 14.89 -6.01 -10.86
N ARG A 29 13.94 -6.86 -11.29
CA ARG A 29 12.54 -6.84 -10.84
C ARG A 29 12.37 -7.36 -9.40
N ARG A 30 13.24 -8.27 -8.94
CA ARG A 30 13.39 -8.71 -7.54
C ARG A 30 14.07 -7.65 -6.65
N LYS A 31 15.04 -6.89 -7.19
CA LYS A 31 15.68 -5.74 -6.50
C LYS A 31 14.82 -4.48 -6.50
N ARG A 32 13.87 -4.34 -7.44
CA ARG A 32 12.65 -3.51 -7.31
C ARG A 32 11.60 -4.23 -6.47
N GLY A 33 12.03 -4.84 -5.37
CA GLY A 33 11.13 -5.44 -4.39
C GLY A 33 10.10 -4.40 -3.99
N SER A 34 8.81 -4.79 -4.09
CA SER A 34 7.62 -4.08 -3.62
C SER A 34 7.91 -2.76 -2.88
N ILE A 35 7.89 -1.64 -3.62
CA ILE A 35 8.01 -0.27 -3.10
C ILE A 35 6.96 0.01 -1.99
N PHE A 36 5.93 -0.83 -1.91
CA PHE A 36 4.74 -0.72 -1.06
C PHE A 36 4.64 -1.78 0.06
N SER A 37 5.71 -2.51 0.39
CA SER A 37 5.72 -3.34 1.60
C SER A 37 7.12 -3.41 2.19
N VAL A 38 7.46 -2.41 2.99
CA VAL A 38 8.43 -2.63 4.06
C VAL A 38 7.64 -3.24 5.20
N ASP A 39 7.83 -4.53 5.48
CA ASP A 39 7.14 -5.21 6.57
C ASP A 39 7.54 -4.55 7.91
N MET A 40 6.56 -3.91 8.56
CA MET A 40 6.60 -3.57 9.99
C MET A 40 6.33 -4.84 10.81
N ALA A 41 7.20 -5.84 10.68
CA ALA A 41 7.12 -7.05 11.47
C ALA A 41 8.05 -6.93 12.69
N ARG A 42 7.45 -6.69 13.86
CA ARG A 42 7.83 -7.26 15.17
C ARG A 42 6.79 -6.88 16.22
N ASN A 43 5.69 -7.64 16.27
CA ASN A 43 5.35 -8.42 17.46
C ASN A 43 4.32 -9.48 17.06
N ARG A 44 4.76 -10.75 17.01
CA ARG A 44 3.89 -11.92 16.79
C ARG A 44 3.38 -12.37 18.15
N THR A 45 2.10 -12.17 18.42
CA THR A 45 1.34 -13.07 19.30
C THR A 45 0.22 -13.66 18.45
N SER A 46 0.51 -14.86 17.94
CA SER A 46 -0.47 -15.69 17.25
C SER A 46 -1.38 -16.31 18.31
N THR A 47 -2.57 -15.75 18.50
CA THR A 47 -3.66 -16.48 19.17
C THR A 47 -4.76 -16.68 18.15
N GLN A 48 -4.99 -17.95 17.81
CA GLN A 48 -6.13 -18.43 17.04
C GLN A 48 -7.43 -18.05 17.77
N ILE A 49 -8.27 -17.21 17.16
CA ILE A 49 -9.68 -17.08 17.54
C ILE A 49 -10.51 -16.92 16.25
N SER A 50 -11.17 -18.01 15.85
CA SER A 50 -12.27 -17.99 14.89
C SER A 50 -13.59 -17.72 15.62
N SER A 51 -14.01 -16.46 15.67
CA SER A 51 -15.37 -16.02 16.00
C SER A 51 -15.48 -14.54 15.62
N VAL A 52 -16.50 -14.14 14.85
CA VAL A 52 -16.75 -12.82 14.24
C VAL A 52 -16.00 -11.65 14.93
N ALA A 53 -14.76 -11.40 14.53
CA ALA A 53 -13.93 -10.38 15.18
C ALA A 53 -14.51 -8.99 14.90
N THR A 54 -15.01 -8.33 15.93
CA THR A 54 -15.46 -6.94 15.87
C THR A 54 -14.27 -6.06 15.47
N TYR A 55 -14.46 -5.20 14.48
CA TYR A 55 -13.38 -4.35 14.00
C TYR A 55 -13.07 -3.26 15.03
N VAL A 56 -11.82 -3.21 15.48
CA VAL A 56 -11.32 -2.15 16.36
C VAL A 56 -10.55 -1.11 15.52
N PRO A 57 -10.98 0.16 15.48
CA PRO A 57 -10.25 1.25 14.82
C PRO A 57 -8.82 1.42 15.35
N PHE A 58 -7.89 1.89 14.52
CA PHE A 58 -6.47 2.02 14.90
C PHE A 58 -6.26 2.88 16.16
N LYS A 59 -6.99 3.99 16.28
CA LYS A 59 -6.93 4.87 17.46
C LYS A 59 -7.31 4.18 18.77
N ASP A 60 -8.14 3.14 18.69
CA ASP A 60 -8.64 2.39 19.85
C ASP A 60 -7.75 1.18 20.19
N ARG A 61 -6.78 0.83 19.33
CA ARG A 61 -5.85 -0.29 19.55
C ARG A 61 -4.69 0.08 20.47
N ARG A 62 -4.29 1.36 20.50
CA ARG A 62 -3.12 1.88 21.21
C ARG A 62 -3.37 3.32 21.67
N PRO A 63 -2.84 3.71 22.85
CA PRO A 63 -2.95 5.08 23.34
C PRO A 63 -2.20 6.07 22.43
N ALA A 64 -2.54 7.35 22.55
CA ALA A 64 -2.11 8.39 21.61
C ALA A 64 -0.59 8.67 21.64
N ASP A 65 0.01 8.63 22.82
CA ASP A 65 1.44 8.74 23.07
C ASP A 65 2.25 7.67 22.33
N VAL A 66 1.81 6.40 22.44
CA VAL A 66 2.47 5.27 21.77
C VAL A 66 2.36 5.39 20.24
N ARG A 67 1.21 5.86 19.73
CA ARG A 67 1.04 6.12 18.29
C ARG A 67 1.94 7.27 17.82
N ALA A 68 2.02 8.35 18.58
CA ALA A 68 2.87 9.50 18.25
C ALA A 68 4.36 9.12 18.21
N GLU A 69 4.82 8.33 19.18
CA GLU A 69 6.18 7.80 19.21
C GLU A 69 6.43 6.87 18.01
N GLU A 70 5.49 5.97 17.70
CA GLU A 70 5.58 5.10 16.53
C GLU A 70 5.73 5.92 15.24
N ALA A 71 4.86 6.90 15.01
CA ALA A 71 4.91 7.76 13.83
C ALA A 71 6.23 8.54 13.72
N SER A 72 6.72 9.11 14.83
CA SER A 72 7.99 9.82 14.89
C SER A 72 9.16 8.93 14.48
N ASN A 73 9.26 7.73 15.07
CA ASN A 73 10.30 6.75 14.78
C ASN A 73 10.28 6.33 13.30
N ILE A 74 9.09 6.13 12.74
CA ILE A 74 8.91 5.80 11.32
C ILE A 74 9.37 6.93 10.41
N ARG A 75 9.01 8.18 10.73
CA ARG A 75 9.39 9.33 9.91
C ARG A 75 10.88 9.61 9.96
N GLN A 76 11.53 9.40 11.10
CA GLN A 76 12.99 9.47 11.19
C GLN A 76 13.65 8.40 10.31
N ARG A 77 13.12 7.18 10.31
CA ARG A 77 13.65 6.06 9.51
C ARG A 77 13.36 6.17 8.02
N PHE A 78 12.22 6.75 7.66
CA PHE A 78 11.74 6.87 6.29
C PHE A 78 11.30 8.32 5.99
N PRO A 79 12.25 9.27 5.90
CA PRO A 79 11.93 10.70 5.82
C PRO A 79 11.21 11.11 4.53
N SER A 80 11.27 10.31 3.46
CA SER A 80 10.54 10.52 2.20
C SER A 80 9.18 9.83 2.13
N LYS A 81 8.72 9.25 3.25
CA LYS A 81 7.44 8.54 3.31
C LYS A 81 6.51 9.16 4.35
N VAL A 82 5.22 9.03 4.06
CA VAL A 82 4.12 9.46 4.92
C VAL A 82 3.48 8.23 5.55
N PRO A 83 3.31 8.19 6.89
CA PRO A 83 2.55 7.16 7.56
C PRO A 83 1.04 7.44 7.43
N VAL A 84 0.32 6.56 6.74
CA VAL A 84 -1.11 6.69 6.44
C VAL A 84 -1.89 5.52 7.02
N ILE A 85 -2.97 5.81 7.74
CA ILE A 85 -3.94 4.84 8.23
C ILE A 85 -5.18 4.90 7.32
N VAL A 86 -5.53 3.78 6.69
CA VAL A 86 -6.70 3.65 5.81
C VAL A 86 -7.65 2.60 6.38
N GLU A 87 -8.84 3.05 6.78
CA GLU A 87 -9.86 2.20 7.40
C GLU A 87 -11.17 2.25 6.61
N ARG A 88 -11.98 1.18 6.74
CA ARG A 88 -13.32 1.20 6.16
C ARG A 88 -14.21 2.16 6.94
N TYR A 89 -14.99 2.99 6.25
CA TYR A 89 -15.95 3.85 6.93
C TYR A 89 -16.96 3.02 7.74
N LYS A 90 -17.38 3.53 8.90
CA LYS A 90 -18.22 2.77 9.86
C LYS A 90 -19.55 2.31 9.27
N LYS A 91 -20.15 3.12 8.39
CA LYS A 91 -21.45 2.82 7.75
C LYS A 91 -21.32 2.07 6.42
N GLU A 92 -20.09 1.83 5.94
CA GLU A 92 -19.83 1.14 4.68
C GLU A 92 -20.10 -0.37 4.78
N LYS A 93 -20.87 -0.91 3.83
CA LYS A 93 -21.35 -2.30 3.83
C LYS A 93 -20.98 -3.09 2.58
N GLU A 94 -20.70 -2.43 1.46
CA GLU A 94 -20.49 -3.06 0.15
C GLU A 94 -19.02 -3.38 -0.09
N LEU A 95 -18.11 -2.50 0.34
CA LEU A 95 -16.68 -2.68 0.13
C LEU A 95 -16.08 -3.64 1.17
N PRO A 96 -15.18 -4.55 0.73
CA PRO A 96 -14.46 -5.43 1.62
C PRO A 96 -13.53 -4.63 2.55
N ARG A 97 -13.14 -5.24 3.67
CA ARG A 97 -12.12 -4.69 4.56
C ARG A 97 -10.73 -4.91 3.96
N LEU A 98 -9.81 -4.00 4.24
CA LEU A 98 -8.39 -4.17 3.93
C LEU A 98 -7.74 -5.13 4.95
N ASP A 99 -6.87 -6.01 4.47
CA ASP A 99 -6.05 -6.88 5.33
C ASP A 99 -5.04 -6.07 6.16
N ARG A 100 -4.56 -4.95 5.60
CA ARG A 100 -3.60 -4.04 6.23
C ARG A 100 -4.13 -2.62 6.14
N VAL A 101 -4.20 -1.96 7.29
CA VAL A 101 -4.68 -0.58 7.41
C VAL A 101 -3.56 0.47 7.48
N LYS A 102 -2.31 0.05 7.75
CA LYS A 102 -1.15 0.96 7.84
C LYS A 102 -0.36 0.95 6.54
N PHE A 103 -0.04 2.12 6.01
CA PHE A 103 0.67 2.33 4.77
C PHE A 103 1.85 3.29 4.97
N LEU A 104 2.96 3.03 4.27
CA LEU A 104 4.05 3.98 4.09
C LEU A 104 4.05 4.44 2.65
N VAL A 105 3.59 5.67 2.42
CA VAL A 105 3.32 6.20 1.08
C VAL A 105 4.41 7.20 0.71
N PRO A 106 5.02 7.12 -0.49
CA PRO A 106 5.95 8.16 -0.96
C PRO A 106 5.26 9.54 -0.95
N GLN A 107 6.00 10.57 -0.54
CA GLN A 107 5.47 11.93 -0.38
C GLN A 107 4.91 12.52 -1.68
N GLU A 108 5.55 12.20 -2.81
CA GLU A 108 5.24 12.75 -4.12
C GLU A 108 4.10 12.00 -4.82
N LEU A 109 3.66 10.86 -4.27
CA LEU A 109 2.57 10.09 -4.86
C LEU A 109 1.29 10.91 -4.83
N SER A 110 0.57 10.99 -5.94
CA SER A 110 -0.73 11.67 -5.96
C SER A 110 -1.78 10.85 -5.21
N VAL A 111 -2.83 11.50 -4.71
CA VAL A 111 -3.96 10.78 -4.09
C VAL A 111 -4.60 9.81 -5.09
N SER A 112 -4.77 10.19 -6.36
CA SER A 112 -5.31 9.30 -7.40
C SER A 112 -4.47 8.02 -7.58
N GLN A 113 -3.14 8.14 -7.58
CA GLN A 113 -2.25 6.98 -7.65
C GLN A 113 -2.36 6.12 -6.38
N PHE A 114 -2.48 6.75 -5.21
CA PHE A 114 -2.69 6.02 -3.96
C PHE A 114 -4.02 5.26 -3.94
N VAL A 115 -5.10 5.85 -4.46
CA VAL A 115 -6.40 5.18 -4.62
C VAL A 115 -6.28 3.92 -5.47
N VAL A 116 -5.51 3.94 -6.57
CA VAL A 116 -5.25 2.75 -7.40
C VAL A 116 -4.53 1.66 -6.61
N VAL A 117 -3.55 2.03 -5.77
CA VAL A 117 -2.85 1.07 -4.90
C VAL A 117 -3.84 0.42 -3.94
N VAL A 118 -4.67 1.20 -3.24
CA VAL A 118 -5.63 0.65 -2.29
C VAL A 118 -6.67 -0.22 -3.00
N ARG A 119 -7.18 0.20 -4.15
CA ARG A 119 -8.11 -0.57 -4.99
C ARG A 119 -7.52 -1.94 -5.36
N SER A 120 -6.25 -1.98 -5.74
CA SER A 120 -5.56 -3.24 -6.08
C SER A 120 -5.46 -4.22 -4.91
N ARG A 121 -5.45 -3.71 -3.67
CA ARG A 121 -5.41 -4.53 -2.44
C ARG A 121 -6.79 -5.07 -2.04
N MET A 122 -7.86 -4.38 -2.42
CA MET A 122 -9.24 -4.77 -2.06
C MET A 122 -9.88 -5.79 -3.02
N MET A 123 -9.28 -6.03 -4.18
CA MET A 123 -9.82 -6.93 -5.22
C MET A 123 -11.29 -6.61 -5.61
N ILE A 124 -11.67 -5.34 -5.61
CA ILE A 124 -13.03 -4.89 -6.00
C ILE A 124 -13.20 -4.77 -7.51
N ARG A 125 -14.45 -4.87 -7.98
CA ARG A 125 -14.76 -4.76 -9.41
C ARG A 125 -14.41 -3.37 -9.94
N PRO A 126 -14.01 -3.21 -11.22
CA PRO A 126 -13.77 -1.89 -11.83
C PRO A 126 -14.98 -0.94 -11.78
N SER A 127 -16.20 -1.48 -11.76
CA SER A 127 -17.44 -0.71 -11.68
C SER A 127 -17.81 -0.23 -10.27
N GLN A 128 -17.18 -0.77 -9.21
CA GLN A 128 -17.46 -0.32 -7.85
C GLN A 128 -16.78 1.04 -7.60
N SER A 129 -17.55 1.98 -7.06
CA SER A 129 -17.03 3.27 -6.62
C SER A 129 -16.20 3.12 -5.36
N LEU A 130 -15.16 3.95 -5.23
CA LEU A 130 -14.26 3.99 -4.08
C LEU A 130 -13.92 5.44 -3.80
N HIS A 131 -14.55 6.00 -2.76
CA HIS A 131 -14.36 7.37 -2.33
C HIS A 131 -13.52 7.39 -1.05
N PHE A 132 -12.64 8.38 -0.94
CA PHE A 132 -11.79 8.58 0.23
C PHE A 132 -12.20 9.83 0.99
N ILE A 133 -12.19 9.71 2.31
CA ILE A 133 -12.54 10.77 3.25
C ILE A 133 -11.36 10.98 4.19
N VAL A 134 -11.03 12.24 4.42
CA VAL A 134 -9.90 12.71 5.22
C VAL A 134 -10.37 13.90 6.06
N GLY A 135 -10.08 13.90 7.37
CA GLY A 135 -10.59 14.94 8.28
C GLY A 135 -12.13 15.09 8.28
N GLY A 136 -12.85 14.00 8.02
CA GLY A 136 -14.32 14.00 7.91
C GLY A 136 -14.89 14.59 6.61
N LYS A 137 -14.07 14.95 5.62
CA LYS A 137 -14.49 15.52 4.34
C LYS A 137 -13.93 14.71 3.16
N GLN A 138 -14.53 14.82 1.98
CA GLN A 138 -13.93 14.25 0.76
C GLN A 138 -12.53 14.81 0.53
N VAL A 139 -11.67 14.02 -0.11
CA VAL A 139 -10.34 14.49 -0.52
C VAL A 139 -10.49 15.75 -1.40
N PRO A 140 -9.82 16.87 -1.07
CA PRO A 140 -10.00 18.14 -1.79
C PRO A 140 -9.61 18.10 -3.28
N SER A 141 -8.59 17.31 -3.63
CA SER A 141 -8.14 17.13 -5.01
C SER A 141 -7.47 15.77 -5.18
N MET A 142 -7.77 15.08 -6.28
CA MET A 142 -7.15 13.78 -6.57
C MET A 142 -5.73 13.91 -7.12
N GLN A 143 -5.34 15.09 -7.61
CA GLN A 143 -4.03 15.38 -8.16
C GLN A 143 -3.03 15.84 -7.10
N MET A 144 -3.51 16.26 -5.92
CA MET A 144 -2.63 16.68 -4.83
C MET A 144 -1.72 15.54 -4.39
N SER A 145 -0.53 15.89 -3.91
CA SER A 145 0.40 14.91 -3.36
C SER A 145 -0.07 14.44 -1.98
N VAL A 146 0.32 13.23 -1.59
CA VAL A 146 0.06 12.72 -0.24
C VAL A 146 0.79 13.54 0.81
N ALA A 147 1.94 14.15 0.49
CA ALA A 147 2.61 15.10 1.38
C ALA A 147 1.77 16.36 1.64
N GLU A 148 1.19 16.95 0.60
CA GLU A 148 0.32 18.11 0.74
C GLU A 148 -0.94 17.76 1.56
N LEU A 149 -1.49 16.56 1.34
CA LEU A 149 -2.64 16.07 2.10
C LEU A 149 -2.27 15.85 3.58
N TYR A 150 -1.12 15.26 3.84
CA TYR A 150 -0.58 15.05 5.19
C TYR A 150 -0.37 16.37 5.92
N HIS A 151 0.22 17.38 5.28
CA HIS A 151 0.43 18.69 5.91
C HIS A 151 -0.88 19.35 6.36
N ARG A 152 -1.98 19.13 5.62
CA ARG A 152 -3.29 19.73 5.91
C ARG A 152 -4.13 18.95 6.91
N PHE A 153 -3.97 17.62 6.96
CA PHE A 153 -4.91 16.72 7.66
C PHE A 153 -4.25 15.65 8.53
N GLN A 154 -2.94 15.75 8.79
CA GLN A 154 -2.33 14.90 9.82
C GLN A 154 -3.04 15.11 11.16
N ASP A 155 -3.12 14.03 11.93
CA ASP A 155 -3.64 14.05 13.28
C ASP A 155 -2.54 14.40 14.29
N GLU A 156 -2.90 14.58 15.56
CA GLU A 156 -1.97 14.95 16.63
C GLU A 156 -0.89 13.88 16.87
N ASP A 157 -1.16 12.64 16.49
CA ASP A 157 -0.23 11.52 16.59
C ASP A 157 0.71 11.37 15.37
N ASN A 158 0.72 12.33 14.45
CA ASN A 158 1.52 12.33 13.22
C ASN A 158 1.21 11.21 12.21
N PHE A 159 0.03 10.59 12.29
CA PHE A 159 -0.52 9.80 11.19
C PHE A 159 -1.51 10.62 10.34
N LEU A 160 -1.58 10.32 9.05
CA LEU A 160 -2.70 10.75 8.21
C LEU A 160 -3.79 9.68 8.24
N TYR A 161 -4.99 10.04 8.71
CA TYR A 161 -6.13 9.15 8.75
C TYR A 161 -7.05 9.37 7.56
N MET A 162 -7.34 8.28 6.87
CA MET A 162 -8.27 8.24 5.77
C MET A 162 -9.29 7.13 5.98
N THR A 163 -10.53 7.36 5.56
CA THR A 163 -11.54 6.31 5.46
C THR A 163 -12.04 6.16 4.04
N TYR A 164 -12.55 4.98 3.70
CA TYR A 164 -13.12 4.72 2.37
C TYR A 164 -14.56 4.20 2.42
N ALA A 165 -15.33 4.50 1.39
CA ALA A 165 -16.72 4.09 1.19
C ALA A 165 -17.06 3.92 -0.30
N SER A 166 -18.14 3.18 -0.62
CA SER A 166 -18.65 3.04 -1.99
C SER A 166 -19.47 4.24 -2.43
N THR A 167 -20.01 5.00 -1.48
CA THR A 167 -20.76 6.23 -1.74
C THR A 167 -19.99 7.46 -1.27
N GLU A 168 -20.18 8.58 -1.95
CA GLU A 168 -19.72 9.87 -1.44
C GLU A 168 -20.40 10.16 -0.10
N MET A 169 -19.64 10.73 0.83
CA MET A 169 -20.20 11.24 2.08
C MET A 169 -20.83 12.61 1.81
N PHE A 170 -22.00 12.62 1.18
CA PHE A 170 -22.92 13.76 1.16
C PHE A 170 -24.36 13.26 1.17
N GLY A 171 -25.03 13.55 2.27
CA GLY A 171 -26.44 13.34 2.56
C GLY A 171 -26.80 14.24 3.74
#